data_AF-A0A1Y5GW35-F1
#
_entry.id   AF-A0A1Y5GW35-F1
#
_cell.length_a   1.000
_cell.length_b   1.000
_cell.length_c   1.000
_cell.angle_alpha   90.00
_cell.angle_beta   90.00
_cell.angle_gamma   90.00
#
_symmetry.space_group_name_H-M   'P 1'
#
loop_
_entity.id
_entity.type
_entity.pdbx_description
1 polymer ?
#
loop_
_entity_poly.entity_id
_entity_poly.type
_entity_poly.pdbx_seq_one_letter_code
_entity_poly.pdbx_strand_id
1 'polypeptide(L)'
;MDYEKISTELIDIGVLYGPKLVSAVLVWIVGFWVVKGILLALSKALDKAQVGESLKPFIKGLSQALLNVLLAITVLSMVGIEMTSFVLY
;
A
#
# COMPACT_ATOMS: atom_id res chain seq x y z
N MET A 1 -13.10 37.77 -14.25
CA MET A 1 -13.21 36.65 -13.29
C MET A 1 -12.37 35.51 -13.83
N ASP A 2 -11.40 35.08 -13.03
CA ASP A 2 -10.29 34.14 -13.28
C ASP A 2 -10.68 32.70 -13.67
N TYR A 3 -11.73 32.50 -14.46
CA TYR A 3 -12.20 31.16 -14.85
C TYR A 3 -11.20 30.42 -15.73
N GLU A 4 -10.55 31.13 -16.66
CA GLU A 4 -9.48 30.56 -17.50
C GLU A 4 -8.27 30.15 -16.66
N LYS A 5 -7.94 30.92 -15.62
CA LYS A 5 -6.77 30.68 -14.76
C LYS A 5 -6.97 29.47 -13.84
N ILE A 6 -8.16 29.35 -13.24
CA ILE A 6 -8.56 28.18 -12.43
C ILE A 6 -8.61 26.92 -13.29
N SER A 7 -9.13 27.02 -14.52
CA SER A 7 -9.20 25.87 -15.44
C SER A 7 -7.82 25.36 -15.83
N THR A 8 -6.87 26.28 -16.06
CA THR A 8 -5.49 25.95 -16.43
C THR A 8 -4.74 25.31 -15.26
N GLU A 9 -4.85 25.87 -14.05
CA GLU A 9 -4.25 25.27 -12.84
C GLU A 9 -4.82 23.88 -12.50
N LEU A 10 -6.12 23.67 -12.67
CA LEU A 10 -6.73 22.35 -12.42
C LEU A 10 -6.28 21.28 -13.42
N ILE A 11 -6.10 21.66 -14.70
CA ILE A 11 -5.60 20.75 -15.73
C ILE A 11 -4.13 20.40 -15.47
N ASP A 12 -3.30 21.38 -15.08
CA ASP A 12 -1.90 21.15 -14.75
C ASP A 12 -1.73 20.21 -13.55
N ILE A 13 -2.55 20.37 -12.50
CA ILE A 13 -2.57 19.44 -11.36
C ILE A 13 -3.03 18.04 -11.78
N GLY A 14 -4.08 17.96 -12.60
CA GLY A 14 -4.61 16.69 -13.10
C GLY A 14 -3.60 15.89 -13.93
N VAL A 15 -2.85 16.55 -14.81
CA VAL A 15 -1.80 15.91 -15.64
C VAL A 15 -0.58 15.54 -14.81
N LEU A 16 -0.21 16.35 -13.80
CA LEU A 16 0.97 16.11 -12.97
C LEU A 16 0.76 15.00 -11.92
N TYR A 17 -0.44 14.90 -11.31
CA TYR A 17 -0.74 13.95 -10.24
C TYR A 17 -1.61 12.76 -10.68
N GLY A 18 -2.37 12.90 -11.77
CA GLY A 18 -3.23 11.84 -12.30
C GLY A 18 -2.50 10.51 -12.56
N PRO A 19 -1.37 10.52 -13.28
CA PRO A 19 -0.59 9.29 -13.53
C PRO A 19 -0.10 8.62 -12.24
N LYS A 20 0.30 9.41 -11.23
CA LYS A 20 0.79 8.91 -9.92
C LYS A 20 -0.32 8.21 -9.13
N LEU A 21 -1.52 8.79 -9.13
CA LEU A 21 -2.69 8.20 -8.49
C LEU A 21 -3.09 6.88 -9.18
N VAL A 22 -3.07 6.85 -10.51
CA VAL A 22 -3.36 5.63 -11.28
C VAL A 22 -2.34 4.53 -10.97
N SER A 23 -1.04 4.85 -10.98
CA SER A 23 -0.01 3.86 -10.65
C SER A 23 -0.11 3.37 -9.20
N ALA A 24 -0.45 4.25 -8.25
CA ALA A 24 -0.65 3.89 -6.85
C ALA A 24 -1.81 2.91 -6.65
N VAL A 25 -2.94 3.14 -7.33
CA VAL A 25 -4.10 2.22 -7.29
C VAL A 25 -3.73 0.86 -7.92
N LEU A 26 -3.01 0.86 -9.04
CA LEU A 26 -2.54 -0.38 -9.67
C LEU A 26 -1.64 -1.18 -8.72
N VAL A 27 -0.67 -0.52 -8.09
CA VAL A 27 0.23 -1.16 -7.13
C VAL A 27 -0.52 -1.66 -5.90
N TRP A 28 -1.52 -0.94 -5.42
CA TRP A 28 -2.34 -1.40 -4.29
C TRP A 28 -3.07 -2.70 -4.62
N ILE A 29 -3.68 -2.79 -5.80
CA ILE A 29 -4.39 -3.99 -6.27
C ILE A 29 -3.43 -5.17 -6.40
N VAL A 30 -2.30 -4.98 -7.09
CA VAL A 30 -1.29 -6.02 -7.30
C VAL A 30 -0.67 -6.43 -5.96
N GLY A 31 -0.31 -5.45 -5.13
CA GLY A 31 0.29 -5.65 -3.82
C GLY A 31 -0.62 -6.44 -2.89
N PHE A 32 -1.93 -6.21 -2.92
CA PHE A 32 -2.88 -7.01 -2.15
C PHE A 32 -2.86 -8.50 -2.53
N TRP A 33 -2.73 -8.81 -3.82
CA TRP A 33 -2.56 -10.20 -4.27
C TRP A 33 -1.20 -10.78 -3.84
N VAL A 34 -0.13 -9.99 -3.90
CA VAL A 34 1.20 -10.39 -3.44
C VAL A 34 1.17 -10.71 -1.93
N VAL A 35 0.58 -9.85 -1.11
CA VAL A 35 0.45 -10.09 0.35
C VAL A 35 -0.30 -11.38 0.62
N LYS A 36 -1.41 -11.64 -0.08
CA LYS A 36 -2.15 -12.90 0.05
C LYS A 36 -1.29 -14.11 -0.34
N GLY A 37 -0.56 -14.02 -1.44
CA GLY A 37 0.35 -15.08 -1.90
C GLY A 37 1.43 -15.40 -0.86
N ILE A 38 2.06 -14.37 -0.29
CA ILE A 38 3.08 -14.52 0.75
C ILE A 38 2.48 -15.17 2.02
N LEU A 39 1.29 -14.74 2.45
CA LEU A 39 0.64 -15.33 3.64
C LEU A 39 0.24 -16.79 3.43
N LEU A 40 -0.14 -17.19 2.21
CA LEU A 40 -0.38 -18.58 1.87
C LEU A 40 0.91 -19.41 1.90
N ALA A 41 2.01 -18.88 1.35
CA ALA A 41 3.32 -19.54 1.41
C ALA A 41 3.81 -19.66 2.86
N LEU A 42 3.66 -18.61 3.67
CA LEU A 42 3.98 -18.62 5.09
C LEU A 42 3.17 -19.67 5.85
N SER A 43 1.87 -19.77 5.60
CA SER A 43 1.01 -20.78 6.23
C SER A 43 1.53 -22.19 5.93
N LYS A 44 1.84 -22.49 4.66
CA LYS A 44 2.43 -23.77 4.25
C LYS A 44 3.79 -24.04 4.90
N ALA A 45 4.63 -23.01 5.05
CA ALA A 45 5.92 -23.13 5.69
C ALA A 45 5.79 -23.44 7.19
N LEU A 46 4.85 -22.78 7.89
CA LEU A 46 4.56 -23.04 9.30
C LEU A 46 3.99 -24.45 9.52
N ASP A 47 3.17 -24.95 8.59
CA ASP A 47 2.68 -26.33 8.62
C ASP A 47 3.82 -27.34 8.46
N LYS A 48 4.73 -27.10 7.50
CA LYS A 48 5.91 -27.95 7.28
C LYS A 48 6.88 -27.92 8.46
N ALA A 49 6.98 -26.78 9.15
CA ALA A 49 7.80 -26.61 10.34
C ALA A 49 7.15 -27.14 11.62
N GLN A 50 5.94 -27.74 11.54
CA GLN A 50 5.22 -28.30 12.69
C GLN A 50 5.02 -27.30 13.85
N VAL A 51 4.82 -26.02 13.51
CA VAL A 51 4.58 -24.97 14.50
C VAL A 51 3.26 -25.26 15.23
N GLY A 52 3.23 -25.06 16.56
CA GLY A 52 2.03 -25.32 17.37
C GLY A 52 0.82 -24.47 16.98
N GLU A 53 -0.38 -24.99 17.23
CA GLU A 53 -1.65 -24.39 16.79
C GLU A 53 -1.91 -22.98 17.35
N SER A 54 -1.35 -22.65 18.52
CA SER A 54 -1.45 -21.30 19.11
C SER A 54 -0.51 -20.28 18.46
N LEU A 55 0.64 -20.73 17.94
CA LEU A 55 1.68 -19.87 17.34
C LEU A 55 1.39 -19.56 15.88
N LYS A 56 0.77 -20.49 15.14
CA LYS A 56 0.38 -20.28 13.74
C LYS A 56 -0.46 -19.01 13.51
N PRO A 57 -1.59 -18.79 14.21
CA PRO A 57 -2.40 -17.59 14.01
C PRO A 57 -1.69 -16.32 14.46
N PHE A 58 -0.85 -16.39 15.50
CA PHE A 58 -0.03 -15.26 15.96
C PHE A 58 0.96 -14.80 14.88
N ILE A 59 1.76 -15.72 14.33
CA ILE A 59 2.76 -15.42 13.29
C ILE A 59 2.07 -14.95 12.00
N LYS A 60 0.97 -15.60 11.62
CA LYS A 60 0.18 -15.21 10.45
C LYS A 60 -0.40 -13.80 10.60
N GLY A 61 -1.00 -13.49 11.75
CA GLY A 61 -1.56 -12.16 12.04
C GLY A 61 -0.50 -11.07 12.06
N LEU A 62 0.64 -11.32 12.71
CA LEU A 62 1.78 -10.41 12.74
C LEU A 62 2.31 -10.14 11.32
N SER A 63 2.52 -11.19 10.54
CA SER A 63 3.00 -11.08 9.17
C SER A 63 2.01 -10.35 8.27
N GLN A 64 0.71 -10.60 8.45
CA GLN A 64 -0.34 -9.90 7.72
C GLN A 64 -0.37 -8.41 8.04
N ALA A 65 -0.28 -8.03 9.32
CA ALA A 65 -0.20 -6.64 9.72
C ALA A 65 1.04 -5.96 9.12
N LEU A 66 2.21 -6.60 9.24
CA LEU A 66 3.47 -6.06 8.74
C LEU A 66 3.46 -5.86 7.22
N LEU A 67 3.02 -6.87 6.46
CA LEU A 67 2.92 -6.79 5.00
C LEU A 67 1.91 -5.72 4.55
N ASN A 68 0.78 -5.59 5.23
CA ASN A 68 -0.21 -4.55 4.93
C ASN A 68 0.33 -3.14 5.21
N VAL A 69 1.08 -2.95 6.30
CA VAL A 69 1.74 -1.66 6.61
C VAL A 69 2.75 -1.32 5.54
N LEU A 70 3.59 -2.27 5.12
CA LEU A 70 4.57 -2.05 4.04
C LEU A 70 3.88 -1.68 2.71
N LEU A 71 2.79 -2.38 2.38
CA LEU A 71 1.99 -2.06 1.20
C LEU A 71 1.40 -0.63 1.28
N ALA A 72 0.84 -0.27 2.43
CA ALA A 72 0.28 1.06 2.64
C ALA A 72 1.35 2.16 2.49
N ILE A 73 2.52 2.00 3.12
CA ILE A 73 3.64 2.94 3.00
C ILE A 73 4.07 3.07 1.53
N THR A 74 4.14 1.95 0.80
CA THR A 74 4.52 1.95 -0.61
C THR A 74 3.54 2.76 -1.46
N VAL A 75 2.23 2.54 -1.27
CA VAL A 75 1.18 3.23 -2.01
C VAL A 75 1.16 4.73 -1.66
N LEU A 76 1.26 5.08 -0.38
CA LEU A 76 1.26 6.48 0.08
C LEU A 76 2.48 7.25 -0.43
N SER A 77 3.65 6.60 -0.44
CA SER A 77 4.88 7.18 -0.99
C SER A 77 4.77 7.47 -2.49
N MET A 78 4.06 6.63 -3.25
CA MET A 78 3.84 6.83 -4.70
C MET A 78 2.94 8.02 -5.01
N VAL A 79 1.96 8.30 -4.15
CA VAL A 79 1.08 9.47 -4.28
C VAL A 79 1.84 10.78 -4.01
N GLY A 80 3.04 10.71 -3.43
CA GLY A 80 3.82 11.88 -3.03
C GLY A 80 3.31 12.49 -1.73
N ILE A 81 2.49 11.75 -0.97
CA ILE A 81 2.29 12.05 0.44
C ILE A 81 3.59 11.65 1.12
N GLU A 82 4.47 12.62 1.29
CA GLU A 82 5.60 12.46 2.18
C GLU A 82 5.03 12.11 3.56
N MET A 83 5.15 10.84 3.95
CA MET A 83 4.67 10.35 5.26
C MET A 83 5.24 11.19 6.42
N THR A 84 6.39 11.83 6.20
CA THR A 84 7.03 12.79 7.10
C THR A 84 6.17 14.01 7.40
N SER A 85 5.40 14.51 6.42
CA SER A 85 4.53 15.68 6.60
C SER A 85 3.39 15.42 7.58
N PHE A 86 2.89 14.18 7.63
CA PHE A 86 1.79 13.77 8.52
C PHE A 86 2.26 13.37 9.93
N VAL A 87 3.52 12.95 10.07
CA VAL A 87 4.14 12.61 11.37
C VAL A 87 4.70 13.85 12.07
N LEU A 88 5.00 14.93 11.34
CA LEU A 88 5.63 16.15 11.84
C LEU A 88 4.68 17.36 11.98
N TYR A 89 3.36 17.16 11.86
CA TYR A 89 2.32 18.15 12.12
C TYR A 89 1.32 17.60 13.14
#